data_AF-A0A9P9IUF0-F1
#
_entry.id   AF-A0A9P9IUF0-F1
#
_cell.length_a   1.000
_cell.length_b   1.000
_cell.length_c   1.000
_cell.angle_alpha   90.00
_cell.angle_beta   90.00
_cell.angle_gamma   90.00
#
_symmetry.space_group_name_H-M   'P 1'
#
loop_
_entity.id
_entity.type
_entity.pdbx_description
1 polymer ?
#
loop_
_entity_poly.entity_id
_entity_poly.type
_entity_poly.pdbx_seq_one_letter_code
_entity_poly.pdbx_strand_id
1 'polypeptide(L)'
;MSTIKIPVVPELQKTLEEVRNTQKIVPPPQRRGQLRSFPARSFETYGDGVMVVTPTGNESKMDEVSRRFAKFVQPSKLQFARMHVGSNVGEQPYDEEGLTGGFNRLNGAFDLLETPMCQTQLKDSKIGTVIGMSIESFMQLEFEGEKIMRAVDYAAIIVHNATTGKSDFTISEGVPMNPAYVEIARSLGFEDAEKKHGKVTGGKVFAAHVPGVDHADWQAVVTGVTRYDTLRKAMDKMKNPLEL
;
A
#
# COMPACT_ATOMS: atom_id res chain seq x y z
N MET A 1 18.94 -6.72 -14.15
CA MET A 1 18.39 -7.37 -12.93
C MET A 1 18.24 -8.85 -13.26
N SER A 2 18.77 -9.75 -12.42
CA SER A 2 18.55 -11.19 -12.60
C SER A 2 17.11 -11.52 -12.25
N THR A 3 16.40 -12.21 -13.14
CA THR A 3 15.05 -12.71 -12.85
C THR A 3 15.14 -13.80 -11.77
N ILE A 4 14.57 -13.54 -10.59
CA ILE A 4 14.48 -14.56 -9.54
C ILE A 4 13.54 -15.67 -10.03
N LYS A 5 14.05 -16.89 -10.17
CA LYS A 5 13.25 -18.05 -10.58
C LYS A 5 12.51 -18.60 -9.37
N ILE A 6 11.18 -18.59 -9.42
CA ILE A 6 10.34 -19.19 -8.38
C ILE A 6 10.39 -20.72 -8.55
N PRO A 7 10.75 -21.50 -7.51
CA PRO A 7 10.75 -22.95 -7.59
C PRO A 7 9.32 -23.46 -7.75
N VAL A 8 9.15 -24.52 -8.54
CA VAL A 8 7.87 -25.21 -8.68
C VAL A 8 7.82 -26.31 -7.61
N VAL A 9 6.82 -26.23 -6.74
CA VAL A 9 6.57 -27.20 -5.66
C VAL A 9 5.28 -27.97 -6.00
N PRO A 10 5.35 -29.25 -6.40
CA PRO A 10 4.20 -30.03 -6.86
C PRO A 10 3.02 -30.03 -5.88
N GLU A 11 3.29 -30.09 -4.58
CA GLU A 11 2.29 -30.14 -3.51
C GLU A 11 1.47 -28.84 -3.40
N LEU A 12 2.02 -27.74 -3.90
CA LEU A 12 1.37 -26.43 -3.93
C LEU A 12 0.70 -26.13 -5.27
N GLN A 13 0.86 -26.99 -6.28
CA GLN A 13 0.15 -26.81 -7.54
C GLN A 13 -1.34 -27.01 -7.32
N LYS A 14 -2.12 -25.99 -7.69
CA LYS A 14 -3.58 -25.98 -7.59
C LYS A 14 -4.19 -25.43 -8.86
N THR A 15 -5.39 -25.88 -9.16
CA THR A 15 -6.27 -25.28 -10.16
C THR A 15 -6.96 -24.04 -9.58
N LEU A 16 -7.44 -23.15 -10.45
CA LEU A 16 -8.24 -21.99 -10.04
C LEU A 16 -9.48 -22.39 -9.23
N GLU A 17 -10.10 -23.53 -9.56
CA GLU A 17 -11.31 -23.99 -8.87
C GLU A 17 -10.99 -24.46 -7.45
N GLU A 18 -9.88 -25.17 -7.24
CA GLU A 18 -9.47 -25.64 -5.91
C GLU A 18 -9.20 -24.52 -4.90
N VAL A 19 -8.85 -23.33 -5.37
CA VAL A 19 -8.51 -22.19 -4.50
C VAL A 19 -9.63 -21.15 -4.41
N ARG A 20 -10.64 -21.25 -5.27
CA ARG A 20 -11.70 -20.24 -5.39
C ARG A 20 -12.52 -20.18 -4.10
N ASN A 21 -12.70 -18.97 -3.56
CA ASN A 21 -13.52 -18.72 -2.36
C ASN A 21 -13.16 -19.59 -1.13
N THR A 22 -11.91 -20.07 -1.04
CA THR A 22 -11.43 -20.93 0.06
C THR A 22 -11.07 -20.16 1.32
N GLN A 23 -10.84 -18.85 1.21
CA GLN A 23 -10.42 -17.98 2.31
C GLN A 23 -11.54 -17.03 2.71
N LYS A 24 -11.55 -16.67 4.00
CA LYS A 24 -12.44 -15.65 4.54
C LYS A 24 -11.64 -14.39 4.84
N ILE A 25 -12.22 -13.24 4.52
CA ILE A 25 -11.69 -11.94 4.94
C ILE A 25 -11.64 -11.91 6.47
N VAL A 26 -10.52 -11.40 7.01
CA VAL A 26 -10.32 -11.22 8.45
C VAL A 26 -10.30 -9.72 8.79
N PRO A 27 -10.69 -9.34 10.02
CA PRO A 27 -10.65 -7.94 10.44
C PRO A 27 -9.22 -7.38 10.39
N PRO A 28 -9.05 -6.04 10.37
CA PRO A 28 -7.74 -5.41 10.48
C PRO A 28 -6.99 -5.89 11.74
N PRO A 29 -5.65 -5.87 11.74
CA PRO A 29 -4.87 -6.37 12.86
C PRO A 29 -5.16 -5.56 14.13
N GLN A 30 -5.17 -6.25 15.28
CA GLN A 30 -5.35 -5.61 16.58
C GLN A 30 -4.18 -4.68 16.92
N ARG A 31 -2.95 -5.12 16.61
CA ARG A 31 -1.75 -4.29 16.71
C ARG A 31 -1.51 -3.63 15.36
N ARG A 32 -1.78 -2.32 15.29
CA ARG A 32 -1.69 -1.55 14.03
C ARG A 32 -0.34 -0.88 13.80
N GLY A 33 0.62 -1.06 14.70
CA GLY A 33 1.84 -0.24 14.73
C GLY A 33 1.55 1.22 15.08
N GLN A 34 2.56 2.07 14.97
CA GLN A 34 2.43 3.51 15.18
C GLN A 34 2.95 4.25 13.94
N LEU A 35 2.14 5.16 13.41
CA LEU A 35 2.60 6.05 12.36
C LEU A 35 3.62 7.04 12.93
N ARG A 36 4.79 7.12 12.29
CA ARG A 36 5.83 8.10 12.63
C ARG A 36 5.33 9.52 12.34
N SER A 37 5.76 10.48 13.15
CA SER A 37 5.50 11.90 12.86
C SER A 37 6.20 12.30 11.56
N PHE A 38 5.47 12.96 10.68
CA PHE A 38 6.05 13.60 9.51
C PHE A 38 6.90 14.81 9.94
N PRO A 39 8.04 15.07 9.28
CA PRO A 39 8.75 16.32 9.43
C PRO A 39 7.82 17.51 9.13
N ALA A 40 7.95 18.57 9.93
CA ALA A 40 7.23 19.81 9.67
C ALA A 40 7.71 20.39 8.32
N ARG A 41 6.75 20.76 7.47
CA ARG A 41 7.00 21.39 6.17
C ARG A 41 6.14 22.63 6.06
N SER A 42 6.66 23.66 5.41
CA SER A 42 5.96 24.90 5.16
C SER A 42 5.79 25.05 3.64
N PHE A 43 4.75 24.44 3.10
CA PHE A 43 4.38 24.66 1.70
C PHE A 43 3.77 26.05 1.57
N GLU A 44 4.28 26.85 0.64
CA GLU A 44 3.63 28.09 0.25
C GLU A 44 2.23 27.79 -0.31
N THR A 45 1.26 28.65 0.02
CA THR A 45 -0.13 28.50 -0.42
C THR A 45 -0.44 29.58 -1.46
N TYR A 46 -0.96 29.15 -2.61
CA TYR A 46 -1.14 30.01 -3.78
C TYR A 46 -2.62 30.18 -4.21
N GLY A 47 -3.56 29.58 -3.49
CA GLY A 47 -5.00 29.67 -3.79
C GLY A 47 -5.85 28.73 -2.96
N ASP A 48 -6.92 28.19 -3.55
CA ASP A 48 -7.86 27.27 -2.91
C ASP A 48 -7.90 25.87 -3.56
N GLY A 49 -6.96 25.61 -4.50
CA GLY A 49 -6.77 24.29 -5.10
C GLY A 49 -6.19 23.29 -4.11
N VAL A 50 -6.56 22.02 -4.27
CA VAL A 50 -6.07 20.88 -3.48
C VAL A 50 -5.25 19.97 -4.38
N MET A 51 -3.98 19.78 -4.03
CA MET A 51 -3.12 18.78 -4.65
C MET A 51 -3.06 17.53 -3.78
N VAL A 52 -3.41 16.39 -4.37
CA VAL A 52 -3.28 15.08 -3.76
C VAL A 52 -2.06 14.37 -4.34
N VAL A 53 -1.08 14.13 -3.50
CA VAL A 53 0.18 13.46 -3.83
C VAL A 53 0.04 11.98 -3.54
N THR A 54 0.36 11.16 -4.53
CA THR A 54 0.17 9.70 -4.47
C THR A 54 1.43 9.02 -4.99
N PRO A 55 2.20 8.37 -4.10
CA PRO A 55 3.44 7.74 -4.51
C PRO A 55 3.20 6.30 -4.97
N THR A 56 2.32 6.12 -5.96
CA THR A 56 2.01 4.80 -6.52
C THR A 56 1.88 4.84 -8.04
N GLY A 57 2.41 3.82 -8.71
CA GLY A 57 2.20 3.60 -10.14
C GLY A 57 1.00 2.72 -10.47
N ASN A 58 0.28 2.21 -9.46
CA ASN A 58 -0.87 1.34 -9.67
C ASN A 58 -2.13 2.17 -9.92
N GLU A 59 -2.70 2.05 -11.12
CA GLU A 59 -3.86 2.83 -11.56
C GLU A 59 -5.11 2.55 -10.73
N SER A 60 -5.39 1.30 -10.38
CA SER A 60 -6.55 0.95 -9.57
C SER A 60 -6.49 1.54 -8.14
N LYS A 61 -5.28 1.68 -7.56
CA LYS A 61 -5.10 2.43 -6.31
C LYS A 61 -5.38 3.92 -6.51
N MET A 62 -4.95 4.48 -7.64
CA MET A 62 -5.24 5.87 -7.99
C MET A 62 -6.73 6.12 -8.16
N ASP A 63 -7.48 5.16 -8.70
CA ASP A 63 -8.93 5.27 -8.84
C ASP A 63 -9.62 5.34 -7.48
N GLU A 64 -9.21 4.51 -6.51
CA GLU A 64 -9.78 4.55 -5.16
C GLU A 64 -9.43 5.83 -4.41
N VAL A 65 -8.20 6.35 -4.57
CA VAL A 65 -7.82 7.66 -4.04
C VAL A 65 -8.65 8.77 -4.69
N SER A 66 -8.80 8.73 -6.02
CA SER A 66 -9.58 9.74 -6.75
C SER A 66 -11.03 9.76 -6.31
N ARG A 67 -11.65 8.57 -6.22
CA ARG A 67 -13.00 8.38 -5.68
C ARG A 67 -13.14 8.94 -4.27
N ARG A 68 -12.14 8.72 -3.41
CA ARG A 68 -12.15 9.22 -2.02
C ARG A 68 -12.17 10.74 -1.96
N PHE A 69 -11.29 11.42 -2.70
CA PHE A 69 -11.18 12.88 -2.66
C PHE A 69 -12.31 13.61 -3.40
N ALA A 70 -12.88 13.01 -4.44
CA ALA A 70 -14.03 13.55 -5.17
C ALA A 70 -15.29 13.74 -4.27
N LYS A 71 -15.34 13.07 -3.10
CA LYS A 71 -16.41 13.28 -2.11
C LYS A 71 -16.33 14.63 -1.39
N PHE A 72 -15.16 15.28 -1.40
CA PHE A 72 -14.87 16.44 -0.55
C PHE A 72 -14.40 17.66 -1.34
N VAL A 73 -13.78 17.45 -2.49
CA VAL A 73 -13.21 18.53 -3.31
C VAL A 73 -13.91 18.52 -4.67
N GLN A 74 -14.31 19.70 -5.14
CA GLN A 74 -14.84 19.85 -6.49
C GLN A 74 -13.77 19.45 -7.52
N PRO A 75 -14.13 18.74 -8.61
CA PRO A 75 -13.16 18.30 -9.61
C PRO A 75 -12.29 19.43 -10.18
N SER A 76 -12.83 20.64 -10.34
CA SER A 76 -12.10 21.81 -10.85
C SER A 76 -11.00 22.32 -9.91
N LYS A 77 -11.04 21.94 -8.63
CA LYS A 77 -10.05 22.33 -7.61
C LYS A 77 -9.15 21.17 -7.20
N LEU A 78 -9.38 19.96 -7.70
CA LEU A 78 -8.69 18.76 -7.29
C LEU A 78 -7.66 18.36 -8.34
N GLN A 79 -6.39 18.29 -7.94
CA GLN A 79 -5.30 17.84 -8.81
C GLN A 79 -4.59 16.64 -8.19
N PHE A 80 -4.21 15.68 -9.03
CA PHE A 80 -3.44 14.50 -8.60
C PHE A 80 -2.02 14.59 -9.11
N ALA A 81 -1.07 14.51 -8.19
CA ALA A 81 0.35 14.37 -8.49
C ALA A 81 0.76 12.91 -8.23
N ARG A 82 1.01 12.16 -9.31
CA ARG A 82 1.60 10.82 -9.25
C ARG A 82 3.11 10.97 -9.20
N MET A 83 3.73 10.45 -8.14
CA MET A 83 5.18 10.55 -7.95
C MET A 83 5.81 9.17 -7.80
N HIS A 84 6.95 8.95 -8.45
CA HIS A 84 7.68 7.70 -8.30
C HIS A 84 8.74 7.85 -7.22
N VAL A 85 8.50 7.26 -6.06
CA VAL A 85 9.37 7.34 -4.89
C VAL A 85 9.56 5.93 -4.33
N GLY A 86 10.81 5.54 -4.06
CA GLY A 86 11.13 4.26 -3.42
C GLY A 86 10.57 4.19 -2.00
N SER A 87 10.10 3.01 -1.59
CA SER A 87 9.62 2.80 -0.20
C SER A 87 10.74 2.50 0.78
N ASN A 88 11.90 2.06 0.28
CA ASN A 88 13.03 1.54 1.07
C ASN A 88 12.65 0.40 2.03
N VAL A 89 11.56 -0.32 1.74
CA VAL A 89 11.10 -1.50 2.51
C VAL A 89 10.88 -2.74 1.63
N GLY A 90 11.54 -2.74 0.48
CA GLY A 90 11.48 -3.78 -0.54
C GLY A 90 10.11 -4.04 -1.16
N GLU A 91 10.05 -5.15 -1.92
CA GLU A 91 8.85 -5.57 -2.63
C GLU A 91 7.75 -6.13 -1.73
N GLN A 92 8.13 -6.88 -0.68
CA GLN A 92 7.20 -7.47 0.30
C GLN A 92 7.56 -6.99 1.72
N PRO A 93 6.94 -5.90 2.20
CA PRO A 93 7.04 -5.53 3.60
C PRO A 93 6.35 -6.59 4.48
N TYR A 94 6.97 -6.91 5.61
CA TYR A 94 6.39 -7.74 6.67
C TYR A 94 6.00 -6.88 7.88
N ASP A 95 4.88 -7.23 8.51
CA ASP A 95 4.42 -6.65 9.78
C ASP A 95 4.36 -5.10 9.78
N GLU A 96 5.04 -4.42 10.71
CA GLU A 96 5.01 -2.95 10.82
C GLU A 96 5.63 -2.21 9.63
N GLU A 97 6.41 -2.88 8.79
CA GLU A 97 7.12 -2.24 7.67
C GLU A 97 6.18 -1.72 6.58
N GLY A 98 4.92 -2.18 6.55
CA GLY A 98 3.89 -1.60 5.67
C GLY A 98 3.66 -0.10 5.96
N LEU A 99 3.62 0.30 7.24
CA LEU A 99 3.49 1.71 7.61
C LEU A 99 4.77 2.48 7.29
N THR A 100 5.94 1.89 7.56
CA THR A 100 7.24 2.50 7.24
C THR A 100 7.36 2.80 5.75
N GLY A 101 7.00 1.85 4.88
CA GLY A 101 7.03 2.05 3.44
C GLY A 101 6.12 3.18 2.97
N GLY A 102 4.87 3.20 3.45
CA GLY A 102 3.93 4.26 3.11
C GLY A 102 4.37 5.65 3.61
N PHE A 103 5.00 5.73 4.79
CA PHE A 103 5.58 6.95 5.34
C PHE A 103 6.78 7.44 4.51
N ASN A 104 7.73 6.56 4.19
CA ASN A 104 8.92 6.88 3.42
C ASN A 104 8.56 7.40 2.02
N ARG A 105 7.61 6.72 1.35
CA ARG A 105 7.11 7.14 0.03
C ARG A 105 6.50 8.53 0.06
N LEU A 106 5.69 8.84 1.08
CA LEU A 106 5.09 10.17 1.21
C LEU A 106 6.13 11.24 1.49
N ASN A 107 7.08 10.98 2.39
CA ASN A 107 8.15 11.95 2.66
C ASN A 107 8.97 12.25 1.40
N GLY A 108 9.44 11.23 0.69
CA GLY A 108 10.20 11.49 -0.54
C GLY A 108 9.35 12.19 -1.62
N ALA A 109 8.03 11.98 -1.64
CA ALA A 109 7.15 12.71 -2.56
C ALA A 109 7.00 14.18 -2.16
N PHE A 110 6.93 14.48 -0.87
CA PHE A 110 6.95 15.85 -0.37
C PHE A 110 8.28 16.54 -0.63
N ASP A 111 9.41 15.83 -0.47
CA ASP A 111 10.74 16.38 -0.77
C ASP A 111 10.86 16.75 -2.27
N LEU A 112 10.27 15.96 -3.17
CA LEU A 112 10.19 16.30 -4.60
C LEU A 112 9.34 17.55 -4.86
N LEU A 113 8.26 17.75 -4.10
CA LEU A 113 7.43 18.94 -4.24
C LEU A 113 8.16 20.24 -3.86
N GLU A 114 9.17 20.18 -2.99
CA GLU A 114 9.97 21.34 -2.60
C GLU A 114 10.94 21.81 -3.72
N THR A 115 11.08 21.05 -4.80
CA THR A 115 11.91 21.46 -5.94
C THR A 115 11.33 22.70 -6.65
N PRO A 116 12.17 23.60 -7.23
CA PRO A 116 11.70 24.83 -7.88
C PRO A 116 10.66 24.61 -8.99
N MET A 117 10.78 23.50 -9.72
CA MET A 117 9.83 23.12 -10.76
C MET A 117 8.45 22.82 -10.18
N CYS A 118 8.38 22.02 -9.12
CA CYS A 118 7.12 21.69 -8.47
C CYS A 118 6.52 22.91 -7.76
N GLN A 119 7.33 23.76 -7.12
CA GLN A 119 6.85 25.02 -6.53
C GLN A 119 6.21 25.95 -7.57
N THR A 120 6.81 26.06 -8.76
CA THR A 120 6.22 26.79 -9.89
C THR A 120 4.87 26.20 -10.28
N GLN A 121 4.78 24.87 -10.39
CA GLN A 121 3.54 24.18 -10.71
C GLN A 121 2.45 24.41 -9.65
N LEU A 122 2.78 24.35 -8.36
CA LEU A 122 1.85 24.63 -7.26
C LEU A 122 1.28 26.05 -7.37
N LYS A 123 2.13 27.02 -7.71
CA LYS A 123 1.76 28.41 -7.91
C LYS A 123 0.84 28.61 -9.12
N ASP A 124 1.23 28.10 -10.28
CA ASP A 124 0.45 28.23 -11.51
C ASP A 124 -0.92 27.55 -11.39
N SER A 125 -0.97 26.46 -10.62
CA SER A 125 -2.16 25.69 -10.31
C SER A 125 -3.00 26.26 -9.16
N LYS A 126 -2.57 27.35 -8.53
CA LYS A 126 -3.24 28.00 -7.39
C LYS A 126 -3.53 27.02 -6.24
N ILE A 127 -2.58 26.14 -5.93
CA ILE A 127 -2.72 25.16 -4.87
C ILE A 127 -2.58 25.84 -3.51
N GLY A 128 -3.59 25.70 -2.67
CA GLY A 128 -3.59 26.13 -1.28
C GLY A 128 -3.45 25.00 -0.27
N THR A 129 -3.67 23.75 -0.68
CA THR A 129 -3.63 22.59 0.22
C THR A 129 -2.93 21.43 -0.46
N VAL A 130 -1.95 20.84 0.24
CA VAL A 130 -1.19 19.67 -0.21
C VAL A 130 -1.48 18.52 0.73
N ILE A 131 -2.00 17.42 0.18
CA ILE A 131 -2.32 16.21 0.93
C ILE A 131 -1.61 15.03 0.29
N GLY A 132 -0.84 14.29 1.07
CA GLY A 132 -0.28 13.01 0.68
C GLY A 132 -1.21 11.87 1.04
N MET A 133 -1.38 10.91 0.15
CA MET A 133 -2.02 9.62 0.44
C MET A 133 -1.21 8.46 -0.11
N SER A 134 -0.81 7.53 0.75
CA SER A 134 -0.12 6.29 0.35
C SER A 134 -0.90 5.05 0.75
N ILE A 135 -0.74 4.00 -0.05
CA ILE A 135 -1.36 2.69 0.14
C ILE A 135 -0.27 1.63 -0.06
N GLU A 136 0.19 1.02 1.03
CA GLU A 136 1.23 0.00 1.00
C GLU A 136 0.66 -1.35 1.46
N SER A 137 0.87 -2.40 0.67
CA SER A 137 0.53 -3.75 1.15
C SER A 137 1.67 -4.32 1.96
N PHE A 138 1.31 -5.15 2.93
CA PHE A 138 2.25 -5.87 3.76
C PHE A 138 1.65 -7.19 4.20
N MET A 139 2.51 -8.15 4.52
CA MET A 139 2.10 -9.45 5.04
C MET A 139 2.36 -9.47 6.54
N GLN A 140 1.33 -9.66 7.34
CA GLN A 140 1.49 -9.90 8.77
C GLN A 140 1.74 -11.39 9.01
N LEU A 141 2.77 -11.71 9.78
CA LEU A 141 3.19 -13.07 10.06
C LEU A 141 3.01 -13.41 11.54
N GLU A 142 2.49 -14.60 11.81
CA GLU A 142 2.52 -15.20 13.15
C GLU A 142 3.37 -16.48 13.10
N PHE A 143 4.30 -16.60 14.04
CA PHE A 143 5.28 -17.68 14.09
C PHE A 143 5.09 -18.59 15.31
N GLU A 144 5.41 -19.88 15.12
CA GLU A 144 5.69 -20.82 16.21
C GLU A 144 7.09 -21.38 16.00
N GLY A 145 8.05 -20.90 16.81
CA GLY A 145 9.47 -21.09 16.52
C GLY A 145 9.86 -20.40 15.22
N GLU A 146 10.41 -21.16 14.27
CA GLU A 146 10.82 -20.66 12.95
C GLU A 146 9.72 -20.82 11.87
N LYS A 147 8.64 -21.54 12.18
CA LYS A 147 7.58 -21.86 11.23
C LYS A 147 6.52 -20.77 11.18
N ILE A 148 6.08 -20.42 9.97
CA ILE A 148 4.97 -19.47 9.80
C ILE A 148 3.66 -20.24 10.01
N MET A 149 2.94 -19.89 11.06
CA MET A 149 1.65 -20.49 11.37
C MET A 149 0.51 -19.78 10.67
N ARG A 150 0.66 -18.47 10.47
CA ARG A 150 -0.34 -17.64 9.80
C ARG A 150 0.34 -16.54 9.01
N ALA A 151 -0.18 -16.29 7.81
CA ALA A 151 0.18 -15.17 6.99
C ALA A 151 -1.10 -14.48 6.50
N VAL A 152 -1.19 -13.16 6.65
CA VAL A 152 -2.34 -12.39 6.20
C VAL A 152 -1.86 -11.15 5.46
N ASP A 153 -2.34 -10.97 4.24
CA ASP A 153 -2.09 -9.77 3.45
C ASP A 153 -3.06 -8.68 3.87
N TYR A 154 -2.51 -7.52 4.24
CA TYR A 154 -3.23 -6.31 4.55
C TYR A 154 -2.70 -5.15 3.70
N ALA A 155 -3.37 -4.00 3.78
CA ALA A 155 -2.83 -2.75 3.29
C ALA A 155 -2.95 -1.63 4.33
N ALA A 156 -1.84 -0.94 4.54
CA ALA A 156 -1.77 0.29 5.30
C ALA A 156 -2.13 1.47 4.38
N ILE A 157 -3.01 2.34 4.86
CA ILE A 157 -3.42 3.55 4.16
C ILE A 157 -3.10 4.73 5.05
N ILE A 158 -2.22 5.62 4.58
CA ILE A 158 -1.78 6.80 5.32
C ILE A 158 -2.24 8.03 4.56
N VAL A 159 -2.81 8.98 5.27
CA VAL A 159 -3.14 10.32 4.76
C VAL A 159 -2.42 11.35 5.62
N HIS A 160 -1.74 12.29 4.99
CA HIS A 160 -1.07 13.40 5.64
C HIS A 160 -1.45 14.70 4.96
N ASN A 161 -2.07 15.63 5.69
CA ASN A 161 -2.24 16.98 5.22
C ASN A 161 -0.97 17.77 5.54
N ALA A 162 -0.14 17.97 4.52
CA ALA A 162 1.15 18.63 4.67
C ALA A 162 1.02 20.13 4.93
N THR A 163 -0.13 20.73 4.63
CA THR A 163 -0.43 22.14 4.92
C THR A 163 -0.76 22.35 6.40
N THR A 164 -1.43 21.39 7.06
CA THR A 164 -1.80 21.50 8.49
C THR A 164 -0.88 20.70 9.40
N GLY A 165 -0.06 19.81 8.85
CA GLY A 165 0.82 18.90 9.58
C GLY A 165 0.10 17.72 10.25
N LYS A 166 -1.21 17.53 10.02
CA LYS A 166 -1.97 16.44 10.65
C LYS A 166 -2.01 15.19 9.78
N SER A 167 -2.06 14.04 10.44
CA SER A 167 -2.06 12.73 9.79
C SER A 167 -3.17 11.84 10.33
N ASP A 168 -3.64 10.93 9.50
CA ASP A 168 -4.50 9.82 9.88
C ASP A 168 -4.04 8.56 9.14
N PHE A 169 -4.29 7.40 9.72
CA PHE A 169 -4.02 6.13 9.04
C PHE A 169 -5.01 5.05 9.44
N THR A 170 -5.16 4.09 8.54
CA THR A 170 -5.97 2.89 8.77
C THR A 170 -5.29 1.69 8.14
N ILE A 171 -5.74 0.50 8.53
CA ILE A 171 -5.34 -0.77 7.92
C ILE A 171 -6.60 -1.44 7.39
N SER A 172 -6.52 -2.00 6.19
CA SER A 172 -7.61 -2.72 5.57
C SER A 172 -8.00 -3.98 6.35
N GLU A 173 -9.15 -4.54 6.00
CA GLU A 173 -9.39 -5.97 6.25
C GLU A 173 -8.34 -6.80 5.50
N GLY A 174 -8.05 -7.99 6.01
CA GLY A 174 -6.98 -8.84 5.50
C GLY A 174 -7.47 -10.08 4.79
N VAL A 175 -6.61 -10.63 3.94
CA VAL A 175 -6.86 -11.90 3.25
C VAL A 175 -5.79 -12.91 3.66
N PRO A 176 -6.16 -14.02 4.32
CA PRO A 176 -5.21 -15.06 4.67
C PRO A 176 -4.57 -15.68 3.43
N MET A 177 -3.28 -15.94 3.53
CA MET A 177 -2.49 -16.68 2.54
C MET A 177 -2.01 -17.99 3.17
N ASN A 178 -1.94 -19.06 2.37
CA ASN A 178 -1.28 -20.28 2.81
C ASN A 178 0.19 -19.97 3.14
N PRO A 179 0.65 -20.23 4.39
CA PRO A 179 2.01 -19.91 4.83
C PRO A 179 3.12 -20.47 3.93
N ALA A 180 2.90 -21.62 3.29
CA ALA A 180 3.90 -22.25 2.42
C ALA A 180 4.32 -21.35 1.24
N TYR A 181 3.40 -20.55 0.68
CA TYR A 181 3.76 -19.59 -0.38
C TYR A 181 4.66 -18.46 0.14
N VAL A 182 4.45 -18.05 1.39
CA VAL A 182 5.26 -17.02 2.05
C VAL A 182 6.62 -17.56 2.46
N GLU A 183 6.68 -18.82 2.92
CA GLU A 183 7.94 -19.49 3.24
C GLU A 183 8.85 -19.59 1.99
N ILE A 184 8.29 -19.98 0.83
CA ILE A 184 9.02 -19.97 -0.43
C ILE A 184 9.44 -18.55 -0.82
N ALA A 185 8.55 -17.55 -0.70
CA ALA A 185 8.90 -16.17 -1.02
C ALA A 185 10.07 -15.67 -0.16
N ARG A 186 10.07 -16.01 1.14
CA ARG A 186 11.14 -15.70 2.09
C ARG A 186 12.44 -16.44 1.79
N SER A 187 12.38 -17.70 1.33
CA SER A 187 13.59 -18.44 0.94
C SER A 187 14.30 -17.86 -0.29
N LEU A 188 13.61 -17.04 -1.07
CA LEU A 188 14.18 -16.33 -2.23
C LEU A 188 14.94 -15.05 -1.84
N GLY A 189 14.98 -14.73 -0.54
CA GLY A 189 15.85 -13.72 0.04
C GLY A 189 15.16 -12.42 0.43
N PHE A 190 15.94 -11.57 1.10
CA PHE A 190 15.51 -10.33 1.72
C PHE A 190 16.36 -9.15 1.24
N GLU A 191 15.76 -7.97 1.21
CA GLU A 191 16.44 -6.72 0.90
C GLU A 191 17.18 -6.14 2.11
N ASP A 192 16.82 -6.58 3.32
CA ASP A 192 17.39 -6.15 4.59
C ASP A 192 18.00 -7.32 5.38
N ALA A 193 18.88 -7.00 6.33
CA ALA A 193 19.54 -8.00 7.17
C ALA A 193 18.59 -8.58 8.23
N GLU A 194 17.61 -7.78 8.66
CA GLU A 194 16.60 -8.10 9.66
C GLU A 194 15.46 -8.97 9.10
N LYS A 195 15.46 -9.24 7.79
CA LYS A 195 14.49 -10.10 7.09
C LYS A 195 13.04 -9.61 7.17
N LYS A 196 12.86 -8.30 7.20
CA LYS A 196 11.55 -7.64 7.21
C LYS A 196 11.07 -7.22 5.83
N HIS A 197 11.92 -7.26 4.81
CA HIS A 197 11.63 -6.85 3.44
C HIS A 197 11.95 -8.00 2.47
N GLY A 198 10.93 -8.75 2.04
CA GLY A 198 11.12 -9.83 1.07
C GLY A 198 11.38 -9.31 -0.34
N LYS A 199 12.28 -9.98 -1.08
CA LYS A 199 12.54 -9.69 -2.52
C LYS A 199 11.40 -10.16 -3.43
N VAL A 200 10.60 -11.10 -2.96
CA VAL A 200 9.49 -11.72 -3.70
C VAL A 200 8.26 -11.71 -2.80
N THR A 201 7.10 -11.44 -3.38
CA THR A 201 5.81 -11.45 -2.66
C THR A 201 5.22 -12.85 -2.63
N GLY A 202 4.46 -13.17 -1.58
CA GLY A 202 3.71 -14.43 -1.51
C GLY A 202 2.69 -14.57 -2.66
N GLY A 203 2.11 -13.45 -3.12
CA GLY A 203 1.21 -13.41 -4.28
C GLY A 203 1.88 -13.83 -5.60
N LYS A 204 3.15 -13.46 -5.81
CA LYS A 204 3.94 -13.93 -6.98
C LYS A 204 4.18 -15.43 -6.92
N VAL A 205 4.50 -15.96 -5.73
CA VAL A 205 4.67 -17.42 -5.55
C VAL A 205 3.34 -18.14 -5.77
N PHE A 206 2.24 -17.63 -5.22
CA PHE A 206 0.91 -18.20 -5.42
C PHE A 206 0.51 -18.25 -6.90
N ALA A 207 0.67 -17.14 -7.63
CA ALA A 207 0.35 -17.09 -9.05
C ALA A 207 1.23 -18.02 -9.90
N ALA A 208 2.47 -18.29 -9.49
CA ALA A 208 3.33 -19.27 -10.15
C ALA A 208 2.85 -20.73 -9.97
N HIS A 209 2.08 -21.01 -8.92
CA HIS A 209 1.56 -22.35 -8.61
C HIS A 209 0.09 -22.54 -8.97
N VAL A 210 -0.62 -21.46 -9.28
CA VAL A 210 -2.03 -21.48 -9.71
C VAL A 210 -2.18 -20.74 -11.03
N PRO A 211 -2.16 -21.46 -12.17
CA PRO A 211 -2.25 -20.85 -13.49
C PRO A 211 -3.50 -19.98 -13.65
N GLY A 212 -3.33 -18.78 -14.22
CA GLY A 212 -4.44 -17.84 -14.48
C GLY A 212 -4.79 -16.89 -13.32
N VAL A 213 -4.07 -16.96 -12.19
CA VAL A 213 -4.18 -15.97 -11.12
C VAL A 213 -3.38 -14.72 -11.45
N ASP A 214 -4.00 -13.54 -11.29
CA ASP A 214 -3.26 -12.28 -11.21
C ASP A 214 -2.61 -12.13 -9.83
N HIS A 215 -1.28 -12.07 -9.79
CA HIS A 215 -0.53 -11.87 -8.56
C HIS A 215 -0.82 -10.54 -7.86
N ALA A 216 -1.37 -9.53 -8.55
CA ALA A 216 -1.69 -8.22 -7.97
C ALA A 216 -3.05 -8.18 -7.25
N ASP A 217 -3.98 -9.08 -7.61
CA ASP A 217 -5.35 -9.18 -7.09
C ASP A 217 -5.78 -10.64 -6.83
N TRP A 218 -4.83 -11.49 -6.40
CA TRP A 218 -5.08 -12.91 -6.09
C TRP A 218 -6.14 -13.10 -4.99
N GLN A 219 -6.35 -12.08 -4.16
CA GLN A 219 -7.38 -12.01 -3.13
C GLN A 219 -8.78 -12.23 -3.71
N ALA A 220 -9.04 -11.69 -4.91
CA ALA A 220 -10.31 -11.84 -5.60
C ALA A 220 -10.62 -13.32 -5.91
N VAL A 221 -9.59 -14.10 -6.24
CA VAL A 221 -9.74 -15.53 -6.51
C VAL A 221 -10.10 -16.28 -5.24
N VAL A 222 -9.37 -16.06 -4.15
CA VAL A 222 -9.52 -16.87 -2.94
C VAL A 222 -10.65 -16.44 -2.01
N THR A 223 -11.18 -15.22 -2.16
CA THR A 223 -12.28 -14.70 -1.31
C THR A 223 -13.53 -14.28 -2.06
N GLY A 224 -13.45 -14.11 -3.39
CA GLY A 224 -14.51 -13.49 -4.20
C GLY A 224 -14.60 -11.98 -4.05
N VAL A 225 -13.70 -11.36 -3.27
CA VAL A 225 -13.66 -9.92 -3.00
C VAL A 225 -12.31 -9.38 -3.44
N THR A 226 -12.33 -8.31 -4.24
CA THR A 226 -11.10 -7.71 -4.74
C THR A 226 -10.34 -7.01 -3.62
N ARG A 227 -9.03 -6.87 -3.79
CA ARG A 227 -8.20 -6.04 -2.91
C ARG A 227 -8.71 -4.59 -2.87
N TYR A 228 -9.24 -4.08 -3.98
CA TYR A 228 -9.71 -2.70 -4.06
C TYR A 228 -10.99 -2.47 -3.24
N ASP A 229 -11.84 -3.49 -3.09
CA ASP A 229 -13.02 -3.39 -2.22
C ASP A 229 -12.64 -3.29 -0.74
N THR A 230 -11.61 -4.03 -0.28
CA THR A 230 -11.14 -3.93 1.11
C THR A 230 -10.45 -2.58 1.37
N LEU A 231 -9.69 -2.07 0.40
CA LEU A 231 -9.13 -0.72 0.43
C LEU A 231 -10.22 0.35 0.51
N ARG A 232 -11.24 0.26 -0.34
CA ARG A 232 -12.37 1.18 -0.38
C ARG A 232 -13.08 1.28 0.97
N LYS A 233 -13.41 0.13 1.57
CA LYS A 233 -14.03 0.04 2.90
C LYS A 233 -13.16 0.67 3.98
N ALA A 234 -11.85 0.52 3.90
CA ALA A 234 -10.91 1.10 4.86
C ALA A 234 -10.86 2.63 4.73
N MET A 235 -10.72 3.15 3.51
CA MET A 235 -10.70 4.60 3.26
C MET A 235 -11.98 5.31 3.67
N ASP A 236 -13.13 4.67 3.48
CA ASP A 236 -14.42 5.26 3.84
C ASP A 236 -14.61 5.41 5.36
N LYS A 237 -13.79 4.73 6.18
CA LYS A 237 -13.75 4.90 7.65
C LYS A 237 -12.79 6.00 8.11
N MET A 238 -11.94 6.52 7.23
CA MET A 238 -10.98 7.58 7.58
C MET A 238 -11.69 8.92 7.72
N LYS A 239 -11.07 9.83 8.49
CA LYS A 239 -11.53 11.22 8.59
C LYS A 239 -11.50 11.92 7.23
N ASN A 240 -12.23 13.02 7.11
CA ASN A 240 -12.14 13.89 5.95
C ASN A 240 -10.69 14.40 5.84
N PRO A 241 -9.96 14.11 4.74
CA PRO A 241 -8.58 14.53 4.58
C PRO A 241 -8.36 16.06 4.66
N LEU A 242 -9.38 16.86 4.35
CA LEU A 242 -9.32 18.32 4.42
C LEU A 242 -9.46 18.86 5.86
N GLU A 243 -9.98 18.06 6.78
CA GLU A 243 -10.17 18.44 8.19
C GLU A 243 -9.01 17.96 9.09
N LEU A 244 -8.10 17.17 8.51
CA LEU A 244 -6.79 16.92 9.09
C LEU A 244 -6.03 18.24 9.09
#